data_AF-A0A1Y3T122-F1
#
_entry.id   AF-A0A1Y3T122-F1
#
_cell.length_a   1.000
_cell.length_b   1.000
_cell.length_c   1.000
_cell.angle_alpha   90.00
_cell.angle_beta   90.00
_cell.angle_gamma   90.00
#
_symmetry.space_group_name_H-M   'P 1'
#
loop_
_entity.id
_entity.type
_entity.pdbx_description
1 polymer ?
#
loop_
_entity_poly.entity_id
_entity_poly.type
_entity_poly.pdbx_seq_one_letter_code
_entity_poly.pdbx_strand_id
1 'polypeptide(L)' 'MPSDLYEIPSYIPERYVIGQETEPDESWEYDGHNVECFSLCIPTKGDMHSDDGVFVRKNSLAPYMKILSLLCSEV' A
#
# COMPACT_ATOMS: atom_id res chain seq x y z
N MET A 1 -2.69 -25.89 5.25
CA MET A 1 -2.39 -24.47 4.99
C MET A 1 -3.72 -23.79 4.74
N PRO A 2 -3.93 -22.55 5.19
CA PRO A 2 -5.13 -21.80 4.81
C PRO A 2 -5.24 -21.79 3.29
N SER A 3 -6.44 -22.04 2.78
CA SER A 3 -6.73 -22.03 1.34
C SER A 3 -6.64 -20.63 0.74
N ASP A 4 -6.72 -19.61 1.60
CA ASP A 4 -6.73 -18.20 1.25
C ASP A 4 -5.82 -17.42 2.23
N LEU A 5 -4.95 -16.57 1.69
CA LEU A 5 -4.00 -15.73 2.43
C LEU A 5 -4.69 -14.65 3.28
N TYR A 6 -5.97 -14.38 3.01
CA TYR A 6 -6.78 -13.40 3.70
C TYR A 6 -7.76 -14.03 4.70
N GLU A 7 -7.75 -15.36 4.84
CA GLU A 7 -8.65 -16.07 5.75
C GLU A 7 -8.26 -15.77 7.20
N ILE A 8 -9.17 -15.13 7.94
CA ILE A 8 -8.99 -14.86 9.36
C ILE A 8 -8.92 -16.20 10.10
N PRO A 9 -7.82 -16.52 10.80
CA PRO A 9 -7.70 -17.80 11.47
C PRO A 9 -8.84 -18.04 12.47
N SER A 10 -9.42 -19.25 12.42
CA SER A 10 -10.62 -19.62 13.19
C SER A 10 -10.46 -19.55 14.73
N TYR A 11 -9.23 -19.46 15.23
CA TYR A 11 -8.95 -19.26 16.65
C TYR A 11 -9.09 -17.80 17.11
N ILE A 12 -9.27 -16.85 16.20
CA ILE A 12 -9.53 -15.43 16.53
C ILE A 12 -11.04 -15.27 16.75
N PRO A 13 -11.50 -14.90 17.97
CA PRO A 13 -12.92 -14.69 18.21
C PRO A 13 -13.51 -13.54 17.38
N GLU A 14 -14.69 -13.74 16.79
CA GLU A 14 -15.38 -12.75 15.92
C GLU A 14 -15.52 -11.36 16.55
N ARG A 15 -15.68 -11.27 17.88
CA ARG A 15 -15.75 -9.97 18.59
C ARG A 15 -14.50 -9.10 18.44
N TYR A 16 -13.39 -9.66 17.99
CA TYR A 16 -12.14 -8.95 17.70
C TYR A 16 -11.91 -8.75 16.20
N VAL A 17 -12.84 -9.21 15.35
CA VAL A 17 -12.83 -9.01 13.91
C VAL A 17 -13.73 -7.81 13.60
N ILE A 18 -13.14 -6.73 13.11
CA ILE A 18 -13.87 -5.58 12.61
C ILE A 18 -13.90 -5.72 11.09
N GLY A 19 -15.01 -6.24 10.56
CA GLY A 19 -15.29 -6.24 9.13
C GLY A 19 -15.91 -4.90 8.75
N GLN A 20 -15.09 -3.95 8.31
CA GLN A 20 -15.57 -2.70 7.74
C GLN A 20 -15.06 -2.63 6.30
N GLU A 21 -15.97 -2.61 5.34
CA GLU A 21 -15.63 -2.19 3.98
C GLU A 21 -15.12 -0.76 4.07
N THR A 22 -13.88 -0.54 3.63
CA THR A 22 -13.32 0.79 3.53
C THR A 22 -14.07 1.58 2.47
N GLU A 23 -14.05 2.91 2.57
CA GLU A 23 -14.59 3.76 1.52
C GLU A 23 -13.92 3.48 0.16
N PRO A 24 -14.58 3.78 -0.97
CA PRO A 24 -14.01 3.69 -2.30
C PRO A 24 -12.63 4.34 -2.36
N ASP A 25 -11.59 3.56 -2.59
CA ASP A 25 -10.27 4.06 -2.93
C ASP A 25 -9.84 3.53 -4.31
N GLU A 26 -8.72 4.05 -4.83
CA GLU A 26 -8.18 3.66 -6.13
C GLU A 26 -7.85 2.15 -6.21
N SER A 27 -7.86 1.42 -5.09
CA SER A 27 -7.65 -0.03 -5.08
C SER A 27 -8.77 -0.81 -5.76
N TRP A 28 -10.00 -0.27 -5.74
CA TRP A 28 -11.15 -0.89 -6.39
C TRP A 28 -11.05 -0.91 -7.92
N GLU A 29 -10.32 0.03 -8.52
CA GLU A 29 -10.04 -0.01 -9.96
C GLU A 29 -9.12 -1.19 -10.30
N TYR A 30 -8.13 -1.50 -9.45
CA TYR A 30 -7.22 -2.62 -9.69
C TYR A 30 -7.94 -3.97 -9.55
N ASP A 31 -8.82 -4.11 -8.54
CA ASP A 31 -9.66 -5.29 -8.36
C ASP A 31 -10.60 -5.51 -9.55
N GLY A 32 -11.25 -4.45 -10.03
CA GLY A 32 -12.14 -4.50 -11.20
C GLY A 32 -11.44 -4.93 -12.50
N HIS A 33 -10.13 -4.73 -12.58
CA HIS A 33 -9.31 -5.14 -13.72
C HIS A 33 -8.49 -6.42 -13.49
N ASN A 34 -8.64 -7.06 -12.32
CA ASN A 34 -7.86 -8.24 -11.91
C ASN A 34 -6.35 -8.00 -12.05
N VAL A 35 -5.90 -6.82 -11.58
CA VAL A 35 -4.49 -6.40 -11.62
C VAL A 35 -3.94 -6.43 -10.20
N GLU A 36 -2.97 -7.31 -9.96
CA GLU A 36 -2.18 -7.30 -8.73
C GLU A 36 -1.42 -5.98 -8.61
N CYS A 37 -1.64 -5.24 -7.53
CA CYS A 37 -1.03 -3.94 -7.31
C CYS A 37 -0.28 -3.92 -5.97
N PHE A 38 0.79 -3.13 -5.91
CA PHE A 38 1.41 -2.74 -4.64
C PHE A 38 1.82 -1.27 -4.73
N SER A 39 1.76 -0.58 -3.60
CA SER A 39 2.21 0.80 -3.49
C SER A 39 3.49 0.90 -2.67
N LEU A 40 4.44 1.70 -3.16
CA LEU A 40 5.66 2.04 -2.43
C LEU A 40 5.58 3.54 -2.07
N CYS A 41 5.39 3.84 -0.80
CA CYS A 41 5.20 5.23 -0.35
C CYS A 41 6.45 5.77 0.37
N ILE A 42 6.73 7.07 0.19
CA ILE A 42 7.73 7.80 0.96
C ILE A 42 7.05 8.72 1.97
N PRO A 43 7.46 8.75 3.25
CA PRO A 43 6.85 9.65 4.23
C PRO A 43 7.10 11.12 3.86
N THR A 44 6.01 11.86 3.68
CA THR A 44 6.03 13.28 3.33
C THR A 44 5.30 14.13 4.37
N LYS A 45 5.54 15.44 4.33
CA LYS A 45 4.76 16.45 5.05
C LYS A 45 4.35 17.53 4.06
N GLY A 46 3.08 17.92 4.07
CA GLY A 46 2.52 18.90 3.13
C GLY A 46 1.41 18.30 2.29
N ASP A 47 0.89 19.10 1.36
CA ASP A 47 -0.15 18.69 0.44
C ASP A 47 0.44 18.54 -0.97
N MET A 48 0.31 17.34 -1.54
CA MET A 48 0.77 17.02 -2.89
C MET A 48 0.06 17.83 -3.97
N HIS A 49 -1.17 18.27 -3.71
CA HIS A 49 -1.97 19.06 -4.65
C HIS A 49 -1.77 20.56 -4.51
N SER A 50 -0.93 21.01 -3.57
CA SER A 50 -0.59 22.42 -3.40
C SER A 50 0.55 22.85 -4.33
N ASP A 51 0.63 24.17 -4.61
CA ASP A 51 1.73 24.76 -5.38
C ASP A 51 3.09 24.71 -4.65
N ASP A 52 3.08 24.47 -3.33
CA ASP A 52 4.26 24.38 -2.48
C ASP A 52 4.90 22.97 -2.49
N GLY A 53 4.17 21.97 -2.99
CA GLY A 53 4.58 20.58 -3.00
C GLY A 53 4.70 19.96 -1.61
N VAL A 54 5.57 18.95 -1.50
CA VAL A 54 5.73 18.15 -0.26
C VAL A 54 7.17 18.13 0.23
N PHE A 55 7.33 18.14 1.55
CA PHE A 55 8.61 17.96 2.20
C PHE A 55 8.88 16.49 2.44
N VAL A 56 10.11 16.07 2.15
CA VAL A 56 10.58 14.71 2.38
C VAL A 56 11.89 14.73 3.16
N ARG A 57 12.11 13.71 3.99
CA ARG A 57 13.41 13.53 4.64
C ARG A 57 14.43 13.17 3.56
N LYS A 58 15.47 14.00 3.41
CA LYS A 58 16.55 13.77 2.44
C LYS A 58 17.15 12.36 2.52
N ASN A 59 17.30 11.84 3.73
CA ASN A 59 17.85 10.50 3.98
C ASN A 59 16.92 9.36 3.55
N SER A 60 15.62 9.63 3.33
CA SER A 60 14.65 8.64 2.87
C SER A 60 14.69 8.44 1.34
N LEU A 61 15.24 9.38 0.59
CA LEU A 61 15.29 9.31 -0.89
C LEU A 61 16.20 8.18 -1.38
N ALA A 62 17.41 8.05 -0.84
CA ALA A 62 18.36 7.05 -1.32
C ALA A 62 17.87 5.59 -1.11
N PRO A 63 17.35 5.20 0.07
CA PRO A 63 16.73 3.88 0.24
C PRO A 63 15.53 3.66 -0.68
N TYR A 64 14.67 4.68 -0.85
CA TYR A 64 13.50 4.60 -1.73
C TYR A 64 13.91 4.35 -3.18
N MET A 65 14.86 5.14 -3.70
CA MET A 65 15.41 4.96 -5.05
C MET A 65 16.04 3.59 -5.23
N LYS A 66 16.77 3.08 -4.23
CA LYS A 66 17.37 1.75 -4.27
C LYS A 66 16.31 0.65 -4.43
N ILE A 67 15.25 0.70 -3.63
CA ILE A 67 14.15 -0.27 -3.71
C ILE A 67 13.46 -0.17 -5.08
N LEU A 68 13.19 1.05 -5.54
CA LEU A 68 12.59 1.27 -6.85
C LEU A 68 13.45 0.69 -7.99
N SER A 69 14.77 0.90 -7.93
CA SER A 69 15.69 0.32 -8.93
C SER A 69 15.69 -1.21 -8.91
N LEU A 70 15.59 -1.84 -7.73
CA LEU A 70 15.50 -3.30 -7.63
C LEU A 70 14.21 -3.82 -8.28
N LEU A 71 13.08 -3.17 -8.00
CA LEU A 71 11.79 -3.53 -8.60
C LEU A 71 11.79 -3.39 -10.12
N CYS A 72 12.44 -2.35 -10.66
CA CYS A 72 12.57 -2.18 -12.11
C CYS A 72 13.60 -3.12 -12.76
N SER A 73 14.48 -3.75 -11.97
CA SER A 73 15.55 -4.62 -12.49
C SER A 73 15.14 -6.08 -12.66
N GLU A 74 14.00 -6.49 -12.10
CA GLU A 74 13.43 -7.83 -12.30
C GLU A 74 12.46 -7.86 -13.49
N VAL A 75 12.99 -7.60 -14.69
CA VAL A 75 12.33 -7.88 -15.98
C VAL A 75 13.20 -8.81 -16.81
#